data_AF-A0ABD1TJ06-F1
#
_entry.id   AF-A0ABD1TJ06-F1
#
_cell.length_a   1.000
_cell.length_b   1.000
_cell.length_c   1.000
_cell.angle_alpha   90.00
_cell.angle_beta   90.00
_cell.angle_gamma   90.00
#
_symmetry.space_group_name_H-M   'P 1'
#
loop_
_entity.id
_entity.type
_entity.pdbx_description
1 polymer ?
#
loop_
_entity_poly.entity_id
_entity_poly.type
_entity_poly.pdbx_seq_one_letter_code
_entity_poly.pdbx_strand_id
1 'polypeptide(L)'
;MVCKRFEAWEQKFHRDDLHIHPSWVLVLIHIDSKMWWYELHQVATLLNDRHIDAMFYFFRMMLKLSGCNKIRATTTDCTFDVKIRRIFEKFSKDTNAIAKHSSLLLYLTGYKIPFNTHWREVDHVFIPICMDKRANWILGHFDIRKWCINVYNSCTRSIRDAYVFSAVESFRTFIPYLLRQSNVFKFELPNSPLSCTIIKDIPQQTNGGDCRIFIIKYVEYIAQQKIKEMPEEV
;
A
#
# COMPACT_ATOMS: atom_id res chain seq x y z
N MET A 1 24.38 -9.25 4.89
CA MET A 1 24.83 -10.36 4.03
C MET A 1 24.20 -10.14 2.67
N VAL A 2 24.95 -9.57 1.73
CA VAL A 2 24.47 -9.38 0.34
C VAL A 2 24.20 -10.78 -0.21
N CYS A 3 22.98 -11.02 -0.68
CA CYS A 3 22.59 -12.33 -1.18
C CYS A 3 23.55 -12.69 -2.34
N LYS A 4 24.26 -13.82 -2.26
CA LYS A 4 25.14 -14.33 -3.35
C LYS A 4 24.43 -14.47 -4.70
N ARG A 5 23.09 -14.37 -4.73
CA ARG A 5 22.34 -14.23 -5.99
C ARG A 5 22.63 -12.92 -6.71
N PHE A 6 22.85 -11.80 -6.02
CA PHE A 6 23.01 -10.48 -6.64
C PHE A 6 24.28 -10.35 -7.52
N GLU A 7 25.36 -11.05 -7.18
CA GLU A 7 26.66 -10.94 -7.86
C GLU A 7 26.70 -11.66 -9.23
N ALA A 8 25.77 -12.58 -9.52
CA ALA A 8 25.71 -13.26 -10.81
C ALA A 8 25.04 -12.45 -11.94
N TRP A 9 24.38 -11.32 -11.63
CA TRP A 9 23.51 -10.63 -12.59
C TRP A 9 24.20 -9.54 -13.41
N GLU A 10 25.28 -8.92 -12.93
CA GLU A 10 26.07 -7.96 -13.73
C GLU A 10 26.69 -8.61 -14.98
N GLN A 11 26.64 -9.95 -15.10
CA GLN A 11 27.18 -10.70 -16.23
C GLN A 11 26.17 -10.96 -17.37
N LYS A 12 24.85 -10.76 -17.17
CA LYS A 12 23.83 -11.16 -18.17
C LYS A 12 23.41 -10.04 -19.13
N PHE A 13 23.67 -8.79 -18.77
CA PHE A 13 23.44 -7.60 -19.62
C PHE A 13 24.62 -6.65 -19.43
N HIS A 14 25.14 -6.07 -20.51
CA HIS A 14 26.10 -4.98 -20.39
C HIS A 14 25.42 -3.79 -19.69
N ARG A 15 26.14 -3.02 -18.86
CA ARG A 15 25.56 -1.88 -18.12
C ARG A 15 24.83 -0.90 -19.03
N ASP A 16 25.32 -0.73 -20.25
CA ASP A 16 24.74 0.16 -21.26
C ASP A 16 23.39 -0.34 -21.79
N ASP A 17 23.12 -1.66 -21.72
CA ASP A 17 21.85 -2.26 -22.14
C ASP A 17 20.74 -2.12 -21.09
N LEU A 18 21.07 -1.71 -19.86
CA LEU A 18 20.09 -1.61 -18.77
C LEU A 18 19.24 -0.35 -18.87
N HIS A 19 19.72 0.69 -19.56
CA HIS A 19 19.04 1.98 -19.64
C HIS A 19 17.97 1.99 -20.74
N ILE A 20 16.80 2.55 -20.41
CA ILE A 20 15.72 2.81 -21.35
C ILE A 20 15.73 4.30 -21.66
N HIS A 21 16.03 4.66 -22.90
CA HIS A 21 16.03 6.05 -23.37
C HIS A 21 15.23 6.20 -24.69
N PRO A 22 14.23 7.10 -24.75
CA PRO A 22 13.69 7.88 -23.64
C PRO A 22 13.07 6.97 -22.57
N SER A 23 13.09 7.39 -21.30
CA SER A 23 12.50 6.60 -20.22
C SER A 23 11.02 6.33 -20.51
N TRP A 24 10.58 5.12 -20.21
CA TRP A 24 9.17 4.77 -20.34
C TRP A 24 8.41 5.36 -19.16
N VAL A 25 7.37 6.14 -19.43
CA VAL A 25 6.58 6.80 -18.37
C VAL A 25 5.27 6.05 -18.20
N LEU A 26 5.21 5.24 -17.15
CA LEU A 26 3.94 4.69 -16.71
C LEU A 26 3.27 5.71 -15.79
N VAL A 27 2.51 6.62 -16.41
CA VAL A 27 1.76 7.70 -15.76
C VAL A 27 2.67 8.75 -15.10
N LEU A 28 3.17 8.47 -13.90
CA LEU A 28 4.12 9.30 -13.15
C LEU A 28 5.36 8.50 -12.72
N ILE A 29 5.39 7.20 -13.03
CA ILE A 29 6.50 6.32 -12.70
C ILE A 29 7.44 6.32 -13.90
N HIS A 30 8.59 6.96 -13.73
CA HIS A 30 9.66 6.92 -14.70
C HIS A 30 10.37 5.57 -14.61
N ILE A 31 10.31 4.80 -15.68
CA ILE A 31 11.00 3.52 -15.86
C ILE A 31 12.13 3.77 -16.84
N ASP A 32 13.29 4.06 -16.28
CA ASP A 32 14.56 4.35 -16.94
C ASP A 32 15.48 3.13 -16.99
N SER A 33 15.09 2.02 -16.37
CA SER A 33 15.84 0.77 -16.34
C SER A 33 15.01 -0.44 -16.75
N LYS A 34 15.56 -1.28 -17.63
CA LYS A 34 15.01 -2.60 -17.99
C LYS A 34 14.90 -3.54 -16.78
N MET A 35 15.65 -3.27 -15.70
CA MET A 35 15.57 -4.03 -14.46
C MET A 35 14.17 -4.00 -13.84
N TRP A 36 13.39 -2.95 -14.07
CA TRP A 36 12.00 -2.90 -13.58
C TRP A 36 11.16 -4.04 -14.18
N TRP A 37 11.22 -4.25 -15.50
CA TRP A 37 10.50 -5.35 -16.15
C TRP A 37 11.05 -6.71 -15.77
N TYR A 38 12.37 -6.80 -15.61
CA TYR A 38 13.02 -8.02 -15.18
C TYR A 38 12.59 -8.43 -13.77
N GLU A 39 12.58 -7.47 -12.83
CA GLU A 39 12.13 -7.65 -11.45
C GLU A 39 10.67 -8.10 -11.37
N LEU A 40 9.83 -7.59 -12.27
CA LEU A 40 8.44 -7.97 -12.38
C LEU A 40 8.25 -9.38 -12.96
N HIS A 41 9.08 -9.79 -13.94
CA HIS A 41 8.93 -11.06 -14.66
C HIS A 41 9.54 -12.25 -13.92
N GLN A 42 10.59 -12.05 -13.12
CA GLN A 42 11.39 -13.16 -12.58
C GLN A 42 10.92 -13.63 -11.21
N VAL A 43 10.82 -14.95 -11.05
CA VAL A 43 10.33 -15.67 -9.86
C VAL A 43 11.28 -15.55 -8.63
N ALA A 44 12.32 -14.71 -8.69
CA ALA A 44 13.34 -14.62 -7.65
C ALA A 44 13.73 -13.18 -7.27
N THR A 45 13.07 -12.18 -7.84
CA THR A 45 13.35 -10.77 -7.59
C THR A 45 12.30 -10.17 -6.67
N LEU A 46 12.73 -9.36 -5.70
CA LEU A 46 11.83 -8.65 -4.82
C LEU A 46 11.27 -7.44 -5.58
N LEU A 47 9.95 -7.35 -5.68
CA LEU A 47 9.32 -6.12 -6.13
C LEU A 47 9.77 -4.95 -5.23
N ASN A 48 9.74 -3.75 -5.80
CA ASN A 48 10.04 -2.51 -5.07
C ASN A 48 8.81 -1.58 -5.06
N ASP A 49 8.93 -0.45 -4.38
CA ASP A 49 7.83 0.51 -4.17
C ASP A 49 7.22 1.02 -5.48
N ARG A 50 8.03 1.15 -6.55
CA ARG A 50 7.54 1.56 -7.88
C ARG A 50 6.61 0.51 -8.49
N HIS A 51 6.84 -0.77 -8.23
CA HIS A 51 5.95 -1.84 -8.70
C HIS A 51 4.62 -1.82 -7.95
N ILE A 52 4.66 -1.66 -6.63
CA ILE A 52 3.44 -1.54 -5.80
C ILE A 52 2.61 -0.34 -6.28
N ASP A 53 3.25 0.83 -6.42
CA ASP A 53 2.56 2.05 -6.83
C ASP A 53 1.97 1.95 -8.24
N ALA A 54 2.66 1.28 -9.17
CA ALA A 54 2.15 1.00 -10.52
C ALA A 54 0.91 0.11 -10.48
N MET A 55 0.95 -0.99 -9.74
CA MET A 55 -0.19 -1.92 -9.65
C MET A 55 -1.36 -1.30 -8.90
N PHE A 56 -1.11 -0.54 -7.85
CA PHE A 56 -2.14 0.21 -7.12
C PHE A 56 -2.75 1.32 -7.99
N TYR A 57 -1.96 1.95 -8.86
CA TYR A 57 -2.48 2.87 -9.88
C TYR A 57 -3.45 2.17 -10.83
N PHE A 58 -3.06 1.03 -11.41
CA PHE A 58 -3.92 0.30 -12.34
C PHE A 58 -5.21 -0.14 -11.65
N PHE A 59 -5.11 -0.63 -10.41
CA PHE A 59 -6.27 -0.98 -9.63
C PHE A 59 -7.20 0.21 -9.37
N ARG A 60 -6.68 1.40 -9.00
CA ARG A 60 -7.51 2.62 -8.86
C ARG A 60 -8.18 3.00 -10.17
N MET A 61 -7.45 2.96 -11.28
CA MET A 61 -7.98 3.24 -12.62
C MET A 61 -9.13 2.29 -12.96
N MET A 62 -8.92 0.98 -12.76
CA MET A 62 -9.97 -0.03 -12.97
C MET A 62 -11.17 0.23 -12.05
N LEU A 63 -10.95 0.49 -10.76
CA LEU A 63 -12.01 0.81 -9.81
C LEU A 63 -12.88 1.99 -10.26
N LYS A 64 -12.24 3.04 -10.77
CA LYS A 64 -12.88 4.29 -11.15
C LYS A 64 -13.56 4.23 -12.52
N LEU A 65 -13.00 3.49 -13.47
CA LEU A 65 -13.46 3.48 -14.86
C LEU A 65 -14.31 2.27 -15.24
N SER A 66 -14.08 1.09 -14.63
CA SER A 66 -14.59 -0.15 -15.23
C SER A 66 -16.07 -0.41 -14.96
N GLY A 67 -16.76 0.31 -14.07
CA GLY A 67 -18.19 0.12 -13.75
C GLY A 67 -18.57 -1.27 -13.19
N CYS A 68 -17.69 -2.26 -13.29
CA CYS A 68 -17.87 -3.68 -12.98
C CYS A 68 -17.43 -4.04 -11.55
N ASN A 69 -17.00 -3.06 -10.75
CA ASN A 69 -16.45 -3.35 -9.43
C ASN A 69 -17.56 -3.49 -8.41
N LYS A 70 -17.53 -4.59 -7.65
CA LYS A 70 -18.50 -4.86 -6.59
C LYS A 70 -18.32 -3.95 -5.36
N ILE A 71 -17.25 -3.16 -5.31
CA ILE A 71 -16.93 -2.30 -4.18
C ILE A 71 -16.59 -0.88 -4.64
N ARG A 72 -16.96 0.10 -3.80
CA ARG A 72 -16.52 1.49 -3.95
C ARG A 72 -15.23 1.67 -3.16
N ALA A 73 -14.11 1.73 -3.87
CA ALA A 73 -12.81 1.75 -3.22
C ALA A 73 -11.84 2.74 -3.87
N THR A 74 -10.78 3.05 -3.14
CA THR A 74 -9.56 3.67 -3.68
C THR A 74 -8.34 3.07 -2.99
N THR A 75 -7.16 3.50 -3.39
CA THR A 75 -5.92 3.10 -2.72
C THR A 75 -5.01 4.30 -2.47
N THR A 76 -4.04 4.16 -1.59
CA THR A 76 -2.92 5.10 -1.46
C THR A 76 -1.69 4.57 -2.20
N ASP A 77 -0.53 5.19 -1.98
CA ASP A 77 0.76 4.76 -2.52
C ASP A 77 1.78 4.58 -1.37
N CYS A 78 2.98 4.09 -1.69
CA CYS A 78 4.07 3.94 -0.74
C CYS A 78 4.50 5.29 -0.12
N THR A 79 4.28 6.41 -0.83
CA THR A 79 4.57 7.76 -0.32
C THR A 79 3.63 8.14 0.84
N PHE A 80 2.37 7.71 0.82
CA PHE A 80 1.42 7.93 1.90
C PHE A 80 1.90 7.28 3.21
N ASP A 81 2.35 6.02 3.13
CA ASP A 81 2.89 5.25 4.26
C ASP A 81 4.09 5.97 4.92
N VAL A 82 5.07 6.38 4.13
CA VAL A 82 6.24 7.13 4.65
C VAL A 82 5.82 8.45 5.32
N LYS A 83 4.89 9.18 4.69
CA LYS A 83 4.46 10.50 5.19
C LYS A 83 3.67 10.41 6.47
N ILE A 84 2.71 9.47 6.56
CA ILE A 84 1.85 9.36 7.74
C ILE A 84 2.68 8.96 8.97
N ARG A 85 3.63 8.04 8.82
CA ARG A 85 4.56 7.64 9.88
C ARG A 85 5.43 8.81 10.36
N ARG A 86 6.08 9.51 9.42
CA ARG A 86 6.93 10.66 9.73
C ARG A 86 6.18 11.78 10.45
N ILE A 87 4.92 12.01 10.09
CA ILE A 87 4.09 13.05 10.72
C ILE A 87 3.60 12.58 12.08
N PHE A 88 3.17 11.32 12.20
CA PHE A 88 2.75 10.74 13.47
C PHE A 88 3.84 10.82 14.55
N GLU A 89 5.10 10.56 14.20
CA GLU A 89 6.25 10.70 15.11
C GLU A 89 6.48 12.14 15.63
N LYS A 90 6.02 13.14 14.88
CA LYS A 90 6.07 14.55 15.30
C LYS A 90 4.83 14.93 16.10
N PHE A 91 3.66 14.46 15.66
CA PHE A 91 2.38 14.67 16.33
C PHE A 91 2.40 14.13 17.77
N SER A 92 3.05 12.98 18.00
CA SER A 92 3.21 12.42 19.34
C SER A 92 4.05 13.29 20.29
N LYS A 93 4.73 14.32 19.77
CA LYS A 93 5.56 15.26 20.54
C LYS A 93 4.93 16.66 20.65
N ASP A 94 4.18 17.10 19.64
CA ASP A 94 3.50 18.40 19.60
C ASP A 94 2.23 18.31 18.71
N THR A 95 1.07 18.57 19.31
CA THR A 95 -0.25 18.49 18.67
C THR A 95 -0.61 19.73 17.84
N ASN A 96 0.16 20.82 17.87
CA ASN A 96 -0.14 22.05 17.14
C ASN A 96 0.54 22.16 15.76
N ALA A 97 1.39 21.19 15.37
CA ALA A 97 2.21 21.23 14.15
C ALA A 97 1.46 20.95 12.82
N ILE A 98 0.13 20.95 12.84
CA ILE A 98 -0.71 20.29 11.81
C ILE A 98 -1.06 21.14 10.59
N ALA A 99 -0.97 22.47 10.69
CA ALA A 99 -1.29 23.39 9.60
C ALA A 99 -0.48 23.15 8.30
N LYS A 100 0.56 22.30 8.34
CA LYS A 100 1.44 21.96 7.19
C LYS A 100 1.10 20.64 6.48
N HIS A 101 -0.03 19.98 6.79
CA HIS A 101 -0.33 18.62 6.28
C HIS A 101 -1.16 18.57 5.00
N SER A 102 -1.18 19.65 4.21
CA SER A 102 -1.92 19.74 2.93
C SER A 102 -1.73 18.50 2.06
N SER A 103 -0.49 17.98 1.93
CA SER A 103 -0.25 16.83 1.05
C SER A 103 -0.92 15.52 1.49
N LEU A 104 -1.16 15.30 2.80
CA LEU A 104 -1.96 14.17 3.29
C LEU A 104 -3.46 14.42 3.07
N LEU A 105 -3.92 15.66 3.28
CA LEU A 105 -5.30 16.07 3.01
C LEU A 105 -5.67 15.94 1.52
N LEU A 106 -4.70 16.13 0.62
CA LEU A 106 -4.88 15.90 -0.81
C LEU A 106 -5.16 14.42 -1.15
N TYR A 107 -4.69 13.45 -0.34
CA TYR A 107 -5.08 12.04 -0.54
C TYR A 107 -6.56 11.84 -0.21
N LEU A 108 -7.03 12.45 0.88
CA LEU A 108 -8.42 12.31 1.36
C LEU A 108 -9.43 12.94 0.40
N THR A 109 -9.05 14.05 -0.22
CA THR A 109 -9.87 14.79 -1.19
C THR A 109 -9.75 14.27 -2.62
N GLY A 110 -8.87 13.30 -2.87
CA GLY A 110 -8.69 12.68 -4.20
C GLY A 110 -7.73 13.42 -5.14
N TYR A 111 -7.13 14.54 -4.72
CA TYR A 111 -6.28 15.38 -5.59
C TYR A 111 -4.80 15.00 -5.60
N LYS A 112 -4.35 14.08 -4.74
CA LYS A 112 -2.91 13.81 -4.59
C LYS A 112 -2.29 12.90 -5.63
N ILE A 113 -3.01 11.86 -6.07
CA ILE A 113 -2.50 10.85 -7.00
C ILE A 113 -3.51 10.60 -8.12
N PRO A 114 -3.08 10.19 -9.33
CA PRO A 114 -3.97 9.93 -10.46
C PRO A 114 -5.03 8.86 -10.15
N PHE A 115 -6.22 9.06 -10.71
CA PHE A 115 -7.41 8.20 -10.52
C PHE A 115 -7.80 7.97 -9.05
N ASN A 116 -7.28 8.77 -8.11
CA ASN A 116 -7.77 8.72 -6.75
C ASN A 116 -9.23 9.20 -6.71
N THR A 117 -9.97 8.65 -5.77
CA THR A 117 -11.37 8.98 -5.52
C THR A 117 -11.45 9.64 -4.16
N HIS A 118 -12.26 10.68 -4.03
CA HIS A 118 -12.46 11.36 -2.76
C HIS A 118 -12.93 10.34 -1.71
N TRP A 119 -12.37 10.37 -0.51
CA TRP A 119 -12.67 9.36 0.51
C TRP A 119 -14.14 9.37 0.98
N ARG A 120 -14.90 10.43 0.67
CA ARG A 120 -16.35 10.53 0.90
C ARG A 120 -17.15 9.65 -0.07
N GLU A 121 -16.56 9.34 -1.23
CA GLU A 121 -17.22 8.63 -2.33
C GLU A 121 -16.90 7.13 -2.33
N VAL A 122 -16.11 6.65 -1.37
CA VAL A 122 -15.72 5.24 -1.27
C VAL A 122 -16.05 4.67 0.11
N ASP A 123 -16.21 3.36 0.16
CA ASP A 123 -16.42 2.60 1.40
C ASP A 123 -15.10 2.03 1.93
N HIS A 124 -14.11 1.86 1.04
CA HIS A 124 -12.86 1.16 1.33
C HIS A 124 -11.63 1.91 0.81
N VAL A 125 -10.59 1.97 1.64
CA VAL A 125 -9.27 2.48 1.25
C VAL A 125 -8.21 1.42 1.49
N PHE A 126 -7.49 1.04 0.45
CA PHE A 126 -6.37 0.12 0.53
C PHE A 126 -5.04 0.86 0.63
N ILE A 127 -4.22 0.47 1.60
CA ILE A 127 -2.99 1.17 1.99
C ILE A 127 -1.86 0.14 1.99
N PRO A 128 -0.86 0.26 1.11
CA PRO A 128 0.34 -0.56 1.21
C PRO A 128 1.17 -0.03 2.40
N ILE A 129 1.53 -0.90 3.34
CA ILE A 129 2.24 -0.52 4.57
C ILE A 129 3.57 -1.28 4.64
N CYS A 130 4.68 -0.55 4.67
CA CYS A 130 5.99 -1.14 4.86
C CYS A 130 6.28 -1.38 6.34
N MET A 131 6.67 -2.61 6.67
CA MET A 131 7.19 -2.97 7.99
C MET A 131 8.73 -2.87 7.96
N ASP A 132 9.28 -1.65 7.92
CA ASP A 132 10.72 -1.40 7.70
C ASP A 132 11.64 -2.29 8.56
N LYS A 133 11.34 -2.45 9.86
CA LYS A 133 12.13 -3.26 10.81
C LYS A 133 12.04 -4.77 10.59
N ARG A 134 11.18 -5.22 9.67
CA ARG A 134 10.88 -6.63 9.37
C ARG A 134 11.07 -6.98 7.90
N ALA A 135 11.50 -6.03 7.07
CA ALA A 135 11.65 -6.22 5.62
C ALA A 135 10.41 -6.88 4.97
N ASN A 136 9.21 -6.50 5.40
CA ASN A 136 7.95 -7.11 4.99
C ASN A 136 6.92 -6.03 4.61
N TRP A 137 5.94 -6.40 3.80
CA TRP A 137 4.79 -5.56 3.45
C TRP A 137 3.49 -6.19 3.90
N ILE A 138 2.58 -5.35 4.36
CA ILE A 138 1.21 -5.72 4.73
C ILE A 138 0.23 -4.78 4.03
N LEU A 139 -1.00 -5.24 3.85
CA LEU A 139 -2.08 -4.44 3.32
C LEU A 139 -2.95 -3.93 4.48
N GLY A 140 -3.00 -2.62 4.66
CA GLY A 140 -4.03 -1.97 5.45
C GLY A 140 -5.29 -1.78 4.61
N HIS A 141 -6.43 -2.21 5.14
CA HIS A 141 -7.76 -2.01 4.54
C HIS A 141 -8.59 -1.20 5.53
N PHE A 142 -8.68 0.10 5.29
CA PHE A 142 -9.56 0.97 6.05
C PHE A 142 -10.99 0.83 5.52
N ASP A 143 -11.85 0.22 6.32
CA ASP A 143 -13.29 0.14 6.09
C ASP A 143 -13.94 1.35 6.75
N ILE A 144 -14.34 2.33 5.94
CA ILE A 144 -14.91 3.61 6.42
C ILE A 144 -16.24 3.36 7.12
N ARG A 145 -17.06 2.43 6.59
CA ARG A 145 -18.40 2.14 7.13
C ARG A 145 -18.33 1.46 8.48
N LYS A 146 -17.37 0.54 8.66
CA LYS A 146 -17.14 -0.15 9.94
C LYS A 146 -16.21 0.62 10.88
N TRP A 147 -15.59 1.69 10.41
CA TRP A 147 -14.62 2.49 11.14
C TRP A 147 -13.48 1.65 11.74
N CYS A 148 -12.90 0.76 10.92
CA CYS A 148 -11.83 -0.15 11.34
C CYS A 148 -10.73 -0.30 10.28
N ILE A 149 -9.54 -0.70 10.71
CA ILE A 149 -8.46 -1.16 9.81
C ILE A 149 -8.37 -2.68 9.91
N ASN A 150 -8.71 -3.35 8.81
CA ASN A 150 -8.40 -4.76 8.61
C ASN A 150 -6.98 -4.87 8.05
N VAL A 151 -6.19 -5.83 8.54
CA VAL A 151 -4.79 -5.98 8.14
C VAL A 151 -4.58 -7.36 7.54
N TYR A 152 -4.07 -7.40 6.31
CA TYR A 152 -3.75 -8.63 5.61
C TYR A 152 -2.23 -8.79 5.57
N ASN A 153 -1.76 -9.87 6.20
CA ASN A 153 -0.35 -10.23 6.28
C ASN A 153 -0.19 -11.63 5.67
N SER A 154 0.63 -11.77 4.63
CA SER A 154 0.96 -13.08 4.05
C SER A 154 2.09 -13.80 4.79
N CYS A 155 2.61 -13.21 5.87
CA CYS A 155 3.78 -13.66 6.62
C CYS A 155 3.41 -13.98 8.09
N THR A 156 2.20 -14.47 8.38
CA THR A 156 1.68 -14.62 9.75
C THR A 156 2.47 -15.62 10.60
N ARG A 157 3.07 -16.64 9.98
CA ARG A 157 3.89 -17.65 10.68
C ARG A 157 5.21 -17.08 11.19
N SER A 158 5.78 -16.12 10.46
CA SER A 158 7.12 -15.57 10.74
C SER A 158 7.07 -14.23 11.48
N ILE A 159 5.96 -13.51 11.40
CA ILE A 159 5.81 -12.18 11.99
C ILE A 159 4.75 -12.20 13.08
N ARG A 160 5.19 -11.98 14.32
CA ARG A 160 4.31 -11.84 15.48
C ARG A 160 3.33 -10.68 15.29
N ASP A 161 2.08 -10.90 15.69
CA ASP A 161 0.99 -9.91 15.60
C ASP A 161 1.34 -8.56 16.25
N ALA A 162 2.12 -8.55 17.35
CA ALA A 162 2.58 -7.30 17.99
C ALA A 162 3.36 -6.38 17.04
N TYR A 163 4.15 -6.94 16.10
CA TYR A 163 4.86 -6.12 15.10
C TYR A 163 3.92 -5.56 14.05
N VAL A 164 2.88 -6.31 13.69
CA VAL A 164 1.85 -5.86 12.75
C VAL A 164 1.06 -4.70 13.38
N PHE A 165 0.63 -4.85 14.64
CA PHE A 165 -0.05 -3.76 15.36
C PHE A 165 0.83 -2.51 15.48
N SER A 166 2.12 -2.68 15.80
CA SER A 166 3.06 -1.55 15.85
C SER A 166 3.22 -0.83 14.52
N ALA A 167 3.22 -1.54 13.39
CA ALA A 167 3.33 -0.94 12.06
C ALA A 167 2.07 -0.12 11.69
N VAL A 168 0.91 -0.57 12.13
CA VAL A 168 -0.40 0.00 11.77
C VAL A 168 -0.83 1.14 12.71
N GLU A 169 -0.14 1.32 13.85
CA GLU A 169 -0.54 2.27 14.89
C GLU A 169 -0.65 3.72 14.40
N SER A 170 0.32 4.17 13.59
CA SER A 170 0.28 5.53 13.01
C SER A 170 -0.98 5.77 12.16
N PHE A 171 -1.45 4.75 11.45
CA PHE A 171 -2.64 4.83 10.62
C PHE A 171 -3.91 4.86 11.48
N ARG A 172 -4.01 3.97 12.47
CA ARG A 172 -5.19 3.86 13.35
C ARG A 172 -5.50 5.15 14.08
N THR A 173 -4.45 5.81 14.54
CA THR A 173 -4.57 7.00 15.37
C THR A 173 -4.65 8.27 14.52
N PHE A 174 -3.87 8.36 13.44
CA PHE A 174 -3.78 9.60 12.67
C PHE A 174 -4.81 9.73 11.54
N ILE A 175 -5.33 8.65 10.96
CA ILE A 175 -6.39 8.73 9.94
C ILE A 175 -7.66 9.41 10.48
N PRO A 176 -8.23 8.99 11.64
CA PRO A 176 -9.38 9.67 12.24
C PRO A 176 -9.14 11.16 12.46
N TYR A 177 -7.95 11.50 12.96
CA TYR A 177 -7.54 12.87 13.19
C TYR A 177 -7.53 13.69 11.88
N LEU A 178 -6.86 13.19 10.84
CA LEU A 178 -6.80 13.85 9.53
C LEU A 178 -8.18 14.03 8.91
N LEU A 179 -9.05 13.03 9.02
CA LEU A 179 -10.42 13.11 8.50
C LEU A 179 -11.22 14.23 9.18
N ARG A 180 -11.09 14.40 10.50
CA ARG A 180 -11.72 15.51 11.23
C ARG A 180 -11.17 16.86 10.80
N GLN A 181 -9.86 17.00 10.64
CA GLN A 181 -9.24 18.26 10.20
C GLN A 181 -9.61 18.63 8.76
N SER A 182 -9.83 17.63 7.91
CA SER A 182 -10.10 17.83 6.49
C SER A 182 -11.53 18.30 6.18
N ASN A 183 -12.48 18.12 7.10
CA ASN A 183 -13.92 18.24 6.83
C ASN A 183 -14.40 17.43 5.60
N VAL A 184 -13.68 16.34 5.27
CA VAL A 184 -14.03 15.40 4.20
C VAL A 184 -15.33 14.68 4.49
N PHE A 185 -15.75 14.53 5.75
CA PHE A 185 -17.09 14.06 6.09
C PHE A 185 -17.88 15.21 6.73
N LYS A 186 -19.16 15.36 6.35
CA LYS A 186 -20.03 16.43 6.87
C LYS A 186 -20.75 16.06 8.18
N PHE A 187 -20.46 14.88 8.71
CA PHE A 187 -21.03 14.36 9.95
C PHE A 187 -19.91 14.19 10.98
N GLU A 188 -20.29 14.13 12.26
CA GLU A 188 -19.33 13.92 13.34
C GLU A 188 -18.69 12.53 13.23
N LEU A 189 -17.35 12.51 13.26
CA LEU A 189 -16.56 11.29 13.21
C LEU A 189 -16.17 10.84 14.62
N PRO A 190 -16.10 9.53 14.90
CA PRO A 190 -15.64 9.05 16.20
C PRO A 190 -14.28 9.62 16.58
N ASN A 191 -14.13 10.06 17.83
CA ASN A 191 -12.86 10.60 18.34
C ASN A 191 -11.86 9.51 18.80
N SER A 192 -12.24 8.24 18.70
CA SER A 192 -11.38 7.11 19.03
C SER A 192 -10.44 6.72 17.88
N PRO A 193 -9.28 6.12 18.19
CA PRO A 193 -8.48 5.41 17.19
C PRO A 193 -9.30 4.31 16.51
N LEU A 194 -8.95 3.99 15.25
CA LEU A 194 -9.56 2.88 14.54
C LEU A 194 -9.29 1.56 15.25
N SER A 195 -10.31 0.72 15.37
CA SER A 195 -10.11 -0.68 15.75
C SER A 195 -9.25 -1.36 14.69
N CYS A 196 -8.44 -2.34 15.10
CA CYS A 196 -7.54 -3.05 14.20
C CYS A 196 -7.72 -4.55 14.33
N THR A 197 -7.86 -5.22 13.20
CA THR A 197 -8.06 -6.66 13.14
C THR A 197 -7.11 -7.27 12.12
N ILE A 198 -6.27 -8.20 12.55
CA ILE A 198 -5.43 -9.00 11.65
C ILE A 198 -6.32 -10.11 11.08
N ILE A 199 -6.51 -10.10 9.78
CA ILE A 199 -7.35 -11.10 9.09
C ILE A 199 -6.58 -12.41 9.01
N LYS A 200 -7.22 -13.48 9.50
CA LYS A 200 -6.69 -14.85 9.51
C LYS A 200 -7.34 -15.68 8.39
N ASP A 201 -6.82 -16.89 8.19
CA ASP A 201 -7.30 -17.85 7.18
C ASP A 201 -7.30 -17.25 5.76
N ILE A 202 -6.24 -16.52 5.44
CA ILE A 202 -5.98 -15.95 4.11
C ILE A 202 -4.72 -16.61 3.55
N PRO A 203 -4.56 -16.71 2.22
CA PRO A 203 -3.41 -17.38 1.64
C PRO A 203 -2.09 -16.78 2.13
N GLN A 204 -1.08 -17.60 2.37
CA GLN A 204 0.19 -17.18 2.96
C GLN A 204 1.34 -17.41 1.99
N GLN A 205 2.36 -16.56 2.04
CA GLN A 205 3.57 -16.76 1.25
C GLN A 205 4.41 -17.90 1.82
N THR A 206 5.09 -18.64 0.96
CA THR A 206 5.94 -19.79 1.36
C THR A 206 7.43 -19.48 1.26
N ASN A 207 7.84 -18.53 0.41
CA ASN A 207 9.24 -18.22 0.12
C ASN A 207 9.83 -17.02 0.88
N GLY A 208 8.99 -16.28 1.63
CA GLY A 208 9.39 -15.11 2.42
C GLY A 208 9.75 -13.84 1.62
N GLY A 209 9.62 -13.84 0.29
CA GLY A 209 9.92 -12.71 -0.59
C GLY A 209 8.69 -12.05 -1.22
N ASP A 210 7.57 -12.77 -1.29
CA ASP A 210 6.41 -12.38 -2.10
C ASP A 210 5.43 -11.45 -1.40
N CYS A 211 5.73 -10.98 -0.19
CA CYS A 211 4.83 -10.10 0.58
C CYS A 211 4.23 -8.96 -0.27
N ARG A 212 5.01 -8.39 -1.20
CA ARG A 212 4.57 -7.33 -2.11
C ARG A 212 3.59 -7.81 -3.17
N ILE A 213 3.79 -9.00 -3.73
CA ILE A 213 2.84 -9.59 -4.69
C ILE A 213 1.55 -9.95 -3.96
N PHE A 214 1.65 -10.50 -2.75
CA PHE A 214 0.48 -10.84 -1.93
C PHE A 214 -0.37 -9.61 -1.61
N ILE A 215 0.20 -8.46 -1.23
CA ILE A 215 -0.63 -7.26 -0.99
C ILE A 215 -1.34 -6.79 -2.25
N ILE A 216 -0.74 -6.96 -3.44
CA ILE A 216 -1.37 -6.63 -4.73
C ILE A 216 -2.53 -7.60 -5.01
N LYS A 217 -2.29 -8.91 -4.91
CA LYS A 217 -3.34 -9.94 -5.11
C LYS A 217 -4.46 -9.82 -4.08
N TYR A 218 -4.15 -9.52 -2.83
CA TYR A 218 -5.17 -9.29 -1.81
C TYR A 218 -6.14 -8.17 -2.21
N VAL A 219 -5.63 -7.04 -2.70
CA VAL A 219 -6.48 -5.94 -3.16
C VAL A 219 -7.42 -6.40 -4.28
N GLU A 220 -6.90 -7.10 -5.28
CA GLU A 220 -7.68 -7.66 -6.40
C GLU A 220 -8.79 -8.61 -5.92
N TYR A 221 -8.46 -9.59 -5.08
CA TYR A 221 -9.42 -10.58 -4.62
C TYR A 221 -10.41 -10.01 -3.60
N ILE A 222 -10.01 -9.07 -2.74
CA ILE A 222 -10.94 -8.36 -1.84
C ILE A 222 -11.95 -7.56 -2.67
N ALA A 223 -11.51 -6.89 -3.75
CA ALA A 223 -12.39 -6.12 -4.62
C ALA A 223 -13.51 -6.95 -5.26
N GLN A 224 -13.22 -8.22 -5.52
CA GLN A 224 -14.16 -9.17 -6.09
C GLN A 224 -14.98 -9.91 -5.03
N GLN A 225 -14.67 -9.70 -3.74
CA GLN A 225 -15.19 -10.42 -2.57
C GLN A 225 -14.84 -11.91 -2.58
N LYS A 226 -13.62 -12.22 -3.04
CA LYS A 226 -13.12 -13.56 -3.34
C LYS A 226 -11.83 -13.91 -2.61
N ILE A 227 -11.49 -13.25 -1.51
CA ILE A 227 -10.22 -13.46 -0.79
C ILE A 227 -9.96 -14.94 -0.41
N LYS A 228 -11.02 -15.73 -0.20
CA LYS A 228 -10.93 -17.18 0.08
C LYS A 228 -10.68 -18.05 -1.15
N GLU A 229 -10.89 -17.51 -2.35
CA GLU A 229 -10.61 -18.17 -3.64
C GLU A 229 -9.18 -17.87 -4.15
N MET A 230 -8.42 -17.02 -3.44
CA MET A 230 -7.07 -16.66 -3.86
C MET A 230 -6.11 -17.85 -3.67
N PRO A 231 -5.30 -18.21 -4.68
CA PRO A 231 -4.36 -19.32 -4.57
C PRO A 231 -3.24 -19.03 -3.55
N GLU A 232 -2.73 -20.08 -2.90
CA GLU A 232 -1.60 -20.01 -1.96
C GLU A 232 -0.24 -19.84 -2.67
N GLU A 233 -0.17 -20.18 -3.96
CA GLU A 233 1.03 -20.05 -4.78
C GLU A 233 0.92 -18.83 -5.70
N VAL A 234 2.03 -18.09 -5.83
CA VAL A 234 2.17 -16.91 -6.69
C VAL A 234 3.12 -17.20 -7.83
#